data_AF-A0A2E2K020-F1
#
_entry.id   AF-A0A2E2K020-F1
#
_cell.length_a   1.000
_cell.length_b   1.000
_cell.length_c   1.000
_cell.angle_alpha   90.00
_cell.angle_beta   90.00
_cell.angle_gamma   90.00
#
_symmetry.space_group_name_H-M   'P 1'
#
loop_
_entity.id
_entity.type
_entity.pdbx_description
1 polymer ?
#
loop_
_entity_poly.entity_id
_entity_poly.type
_entity_poly.pdbx_seq_one_letter_code
_entity_poly.pdbx_strand_id
1 'polypeptide(L)'
;MDKAIERLLQGNIKLPSIPAVAQQVLAMANNPNTSTEQLASVLSSDPAIASTILRYVNSAAYSPVEQIASIQRAIVALGFKEVTRIALTFSLLDSRKRSGDGGLDPVHLWQRSLISAIAAKAIGNQARQSDPEALFLAGLLQDIGMMGLNTVRPKLYEPVAARQIDHIAVAAFEQQKLKLDHAKFGGYMLQQWGLPEKIVEAVALSHQTPFSREGESSDPFNTCVAISGIAADVFIDSERRAKHASLMADLLKRGLGLNAEEARNILKNIQIELKSMAWVLEKLVTDPEEIQALRIKAQQAIANLDLVELAPPAYPAVEIESVDFDEVKNSSFLNSVPDFQEILATKSFEEKVTQLRATTRDGSMHLALLRIDNLRRIEELHGEKVAALLLKVIGRNVIKALRDTDLVTRYGDVFAIILVNSTEDGSHVAMDRVLERFRGVGYSVGENQKVELIMSAGIAVGAPDYGASLDDAMGVALGALKAAHRAGEYEIVSHLNAA
;
A
#
# COMPACT_ATOMS: atom_id res chain seq x y z
N MET A 1 -27.43 8.92 11.70
CA MET A 1 -26.47 9.66 10.87
C MET A 1 -25.23 9.92 11.71
N ASP A 2 -24.02 9.75 11.18
CA ASP A 2 -22.77 9.98 11.93
C ASP A 2 -22.68 11.47 12.30
N LYS A 3 -22.43 11.78 13.59
CA LYS A 3 -22.34 13.16 14.12
C LYS A 3 -21.34 14.02 13.36
N ALA A 4 -20.28 13.44 12.80
CA ALA A 4 -19.30 14.16 11.99
C ALA A 4 -19.90 14.60 10.65
N ILE A 5 -20.70 13.74 10.00
CA ILE A 5 -21.44 14.06 8.78
C ILE A 5 -22.50 15.13 9.06
N GLU A 6 -23.23 15.02 10.17
CA GLU A 6 -24.22 16.04 10.54
C GLU A 6 -23.57 17.42 10.65
N ARG A 7 -22.40 17.50 11.29
CA ARG A 7 -21.63 18.75 11.43
C ARG A 7 -21.15 19.29 10.09
N LEU A 8 -20.72 18.42 9.17
CA LEU A 8 -20.30 18.86 7.83
C LEU A 8 -21.45 19.45 7.01
N LEU A 9 -22.67 18.98 7.22
CA LEU A 9 -23.85 19.41 6.46
C LEU A 9 -24.68 20.51 7.17
N GLN A 10 -24.20 21.01 8.32
CA GLN A 10 -24.81 22.15 8.99
C GLN A 10 -24.74 23.41 8.10
N GLY A 11 -25.81 24.21 8.09
CA GLY A 11 -25.85 25.49 7.38
C GLY A 11 -26.30 25.44 5.91
N ASN A 12 -27.20 24.52 5.53
CA ASN A 12 -27.76 24.37 4.18
C ASN A 12 -26.74 23.96 3.09
N ILE A 13 -25.63 23.34 3.46
CA ILE A 13 -24.66 22.82 2.49
C ILE A 13 -25.28 21.61 1.78
N LYS A 14 -25.47 21.72 0.46
CA LYS A 14 -26.08 20.67 -0.36
C LYS A 14 -25.02 19.66 -0.80
N LEU A 15 -25.37 18.38 -0.72
CA LEU A 15 -24.57 17.29 -1.30
C LEU A 15 -24.40 17.49 -2.83
N PRO A 16 -23.31 16.98 -3.41
CA PRO A 16 -23.16 16.93 -4.85
C PRO A 16 -24.36 16.21 -5.48
N SER A 17 -24.95 16.83 -6.49
CA SER A 17 -26.04 16.21 -7.25
C SER A 17 -25.48 15.20 -8.24
N ILE A 18 -26.11 14.02 -8.30
CA ILE A 18 -25.82 13.02 -9.31
C ILE A 18 -26.22 13.55 -10.72
N PRO A 19 -25.48 13.21 -11.78
CA PRO A 19 -25.87 13.57 -13.15
C PRO A 19 -27.26 13.04 -13.51
N ALA A 20 -28.02 13.82 -14.30
CA ALA A 20 -29.41 13.49 -14.64
C ALA A 20 -29.54 12.13 -15.34
N VAL A 21 -28.60 11.79 -16.21
CA VAL A 21 -28.57 10.47 -16.88
C VAL A 21 -28.36 9.35 -15.87
N ALA A 22 -27.41 9.50 -14.94
CA ALA A 22 -27.21 8.53 -13.86
C ALA A 22 -28.46 8.38 -12.97
N GLN A 23 -29.14 9.48 -12.67
CA GLN A 23 -30.40 9.43 -11.90
C GLN A 23 -31.50 8.66 -12.63
N GLN A 24 -31.65 8.90 -13.93
CA GLN A 24 -32.62 8.18 -14.77
C GLN A 24 -32.27 6.69 -14.87
N VAL A 25 -30.99 6.36 -15.06
CA VAL A 25 -30.52 4.97 -15.12
C VAL A 25 -30.72 4.27 -13.77
N LEU A 26 -30.47 4.92 -12.64
CA LEU A 26 -30.78 4.37 -11.31
C LEU A 26 -32.28 4.12 -11.11
N ALA A 27 -33.12 5.09 -11.48
CA ALA A 27 -34.57 4.93 -11.38
C ALA A 27 -35.09 3.77 -12.24
N MET A 28 -34.52 3.62 -13.44
CA MET A 28 -34.80 2.51 -14.35
C MET A 28 -34.32 1.16 -13.81
N ALA A 29 -33.13 1.11 -13.21
CA ALA A 29 -32.56 -0.09 -12.60
C ALA A 29 -33.40 -0.62 -11.43
N ASN A 30 -33.99 0.29 -10.67
CA ASN A 30 -34.83 -0.03 -9.51
C ASN A 30 -36.30 -0.29 -9.87
N ASN A 31 -36.68 -0.14 -11.15
CA ASN A 31 -38.04 -0.41 -11.62
C ASN A 31 -38.09 -1.76 -12.38
N PRO A 32 -38.78 -2.79 -11.84
CA PRO A 32 -38.84 -4.12 -12.45
C PRO A 32 -39.59 -4.14 -13.79
N ASN A 33 -40.31 -3.07 -14.14
CA ASN A 33 -41.05 -2.96 -15.40
C ASN A 33 -40.27 -2.23 -16.50
N THR A 34 -39.01 -1.85 -16.26
CA THR A 34 -38.22 -1.16 -17.28
C THR A 34 -37.84 -2.10 -18.41
N SER A 35 -38.14 -1.71 -19.65
CA SER A 35 -37.78 -2.49 -20.84
C SER A 35 -36.35 -2.19 -21.34
N THR A 36 -35.78 -3.13 -22.09
CA THR A 36 -34.47 -2.95 -22.75
C THR A 36 -34.45 -1.76 -23.69
N GLU A 37 -35.56 -1.47 -24.36
CA GLU A 37 -35.72 -0.34 -25.28
C GLU A 37 -35.73 0.99 -24.53
N GLN A 38 -36.37 1.05 -23.36
CA GLN A 38 -36.41 2.25 -22.53
C GLN A 38 -35.02 2.63 -22.04
N LEU A 39 -34.26 1.66 -21.51
CA LEU A 39 -32.88 1.87 -21.10
C LEU A 39 -32.02 2.29 -22.31
N ALA A 40 -32.13 1.58 -23.43
CA ALA A 40 -31.35 1.91 -24.63
C ALA A 40 -31.64 3.32 -25.16
N SER A 41 -32.90 3.77 -25.10
CA SER A 41 -33.29 5.12 -25.51
C SER A 41 -32.65 6.20 -24.64
N VAL A 42 -32.64 6.01 -23.31
CA VAL A 42 -32.00 6.96 -22.38
C VAL A 42 -30.50 7.00 -22.61
N LEU A 43 -29.85 5.85 -22.73
CA LEU A 43 -28.40 5.79 -22.94
C LEU A 43 -27.98 6.31 -24.32
N SER A 44 -28.80 6.10 -25.35
CA SER A 44 -28.51 6.62 -26.69
C SER A 44 -28.75 8.12 -26.83
N SER A 45 -29.52 8.73 -25.90
CA SER A 45 -29.74 10.18 -25.88
C SER A 45 -28.49 10.98 -25.50
N ASP A 46 -27.49 10.31 -24.90
CA ASP A 46 -26.18 10.86 -24.60
C ASP A 46 -25.11 10.18 -25.48
N PRO A 47 -24.65 10.85 -26.57
CA PRO A 47 -23.63 10.29 -27.47
C PRO A 47 -22.29 9.97 -26.78
N ALA A 48 -21.94 10.69 -25.70
CA ALA A 48 -20.70 10.45 -24.97
C ALA A 48 -20.81 9.15 -24.18
N ILE A 49 -21.89 8.94 -23.45
CA ILE A 49 -22.17 7.69 -22.73
C ILE A 49 -22.33 6.53 -23.71
N ALA A 50 -23.11 6.69 -24.79
CA ALA A 50 -23.33 5.66 -25.79
C ALA A 50 -22.01 5.21 -26.45
N SER A 51 -21.16 6.14 -26.88
CA SER A 51 -19.85 5.81 -27.47
C SER A 51 -18.93 5.07 -26.48
N THR A 52 -19.09 5.37 -25.19
CA THR A 52 -18.25 4.85 -24.10
C THR A 52 -18.68 3.43 -23.72
N ILE A 53 -20.00 3.19 -23.64
CA ILE A 53 -20.55 1.84 -23.53
C ILE A 53 -20.11 0.98 -24.72
N LEU A 54 -20.27 1.47 -25.95
CA LEU A 54 -19.90 0.69 -27.15
C LEU A 54 -18.40 0.37 -27.21
N ARG A 55 -17.51 1.30 -26.87
CA ARG A 55 -16.07 1.00 -26.79
C ARG A 55 -15.75 0.00 -25.68
N TYR A 56 -16.44 0.09 -24.53
CA TYR A 56 -16.23 -0.83 -23.42
C TYR A 56 -16.68 -2.26 -23.76
N VAL A 57 -17.87 -2.41 -24.35
CA VAL A 57 -18.42 -3.71 -24.76
C VAL A 57 -17.57 -4.38 -25.85
N ASN A 58 -16.89 -3.59 -26.69
CA ASN A 58 -15.97 -4.11 -27.71
C ASN A 58 -14.51 -4.24 -27.21
N SER A 59 -14.24 -4.04 -25.93
CA SER A 59 -12.88 -4.15 -25.38
C SER A 59 -12.45 -5.62 -25.26
N ALA A 60 -11.14 -5.82 -25.11
CA ALA A 60 -10.54 -7.14 -24.94
C ALA A 60 -11.14 -7.92 -23.74
N ALA A 61 -11.64 -7.22 -22.72
CA ALA A 61 -12.29 -7.81 -21.55
C ALA A 61 -13.56 -8.61 -21.90
N TYR A 62 -14.31 -8.20 -22.94
CA TYR A 62 -15.52 -8.89 -23.38
C TYR A 62 -15.31 -9.68 -24.68
N SER A 63 -14.30 -9.31 -25.48
CA SER A 63 -13.87 -9.98 -26.73
C SER A 63 -15.05 -10.58 -27.52
N PRO A 64 -16.03 -9.75 -27.95
CA PRO A 64 -17.21 -10.27 -28.62
C PRO A 64 -16.86 -10.90 -29.96
N VAL A 65 -17.60 -11.96 -30.35
CA VAL A 65 -17.40 -12.67 -31.63
C VAL A 65 -17.58 -11.72 -32.84
N GLU A 66 -18.45 -10.73 -32.71
CA GLU A 66 -18.66 -9.67 -33.71
C GLU A 66 -18.71 -8.30 -33.03
N GLN A 67 -18.33 -7.25 -33.77
CA GLN A 67 -18.35 -5.88 -33.27
C GLN A 67 -19.79 -5.43 -32.94
N ILE A 68 -19.99 -4.98 -31.70
CA ILE A 68 -21.26 -4.49 -31.19
C ILE A 68 -21.41 -3.00 -31.53
N ALA A 69 -22.38 -2.69 -32.40
CA ALA A 69 -22.56 -1.35 -32.98
C ALA A 69 -23.76 -0.55 -32.44
N SER A 70 -24.56 -1.11 -31.52
CA SER A 70 -25.71 -0.40 -30.92
C SER A 70 -25.90 -0.73 -29.44
N ILE A 71 -26.53 0.19 -28.69
CA ILE A 71 -26.79 -0.01 -27.25
C ILE A 71 -27.77 -1.15 -27.02
N GLN A 72 -28.77 -1.31 -27.88
CA GLN A 72 -29.67 -2.46 -27.84
C GLN A 72 -28.90 -3.77 -27.99
N ARG A 73 -27.95 -3.86 -28.94
CA ARG A 73 -27.08 -5.05 -29.08
C ARG A 73 -26.16 -5.23 -27.87
N ALA A 74 -25.66 -4.15 -27.26
CA ALA A 74 -24.88 -4.22 -26.03
C ALA A 74 -25.71 -4.76 -24.86
N ILE A 75 -26.97 -4.35 -24.72
CA ILE A 75 -27.89 -4.86 -23.69
C ILE A 75 -28.22 -6.33 -23.92
N VAL A 76 -28.36 -6.77 -25.17
CA VAL A 76 -28.58 -8.20 -25.49
C VAL A 76 -27.34 -9.03 -25.18
N ALA A 77 -26.15 -8.54 -25.52
CA ALA A 77 -24.90 -9.27 -25.34
C ALA A 77 -24.44 -9.34 -23.87
N LEU A 78 -24.56 -8.24 -23.13
CA LEU A 78 -24.07 -8.13 -21.75
C LEU A 78 -25.17 -8.27 -20.69
N GLY A 79 -26.42 -8.08 -21.09
CA GLY A 79 -27.57 -8.01 -20.19
C GLY A 79 -27.87 -6.59 -19.70
N PHE A 80 -29.14 -6.38 -19.33
CA PHE A 80 -29.67 -5.10 -18.85
C PHE A 80 -28.91 -4.55 -17.64
N LYS A 81 -28.66 -5.42 -16.65
CA LYS A 81 -27.96 -5.04 -15.41
C LYS A 81 -26.55 -4.54 -15.69
N GLU A 82 -25.87 -5.14 -16.66
CA GLU A 82 -24.49 -4.82 -16.95
C GLU A 82 -24.36 -3.48 -17.67
N VAL A 83 -25.16 -3.27 -18.71
CA VAL A 83 -25.21 -1.98 -19.41
C VAL A 83 -25.64 -0.85 -18.47
N THR A 84 -26.54 -1.12 -17.54
CA THR A 84 -26.92 -0.16 -16.48
C THR A 84 -25.72 0.22 -15.63
N ARG A 85 -24.91 -0.74 -15.16
CA ARG A 85 -23.73 -0.47 -14.32
C ARG A 85 -22.64 0.30 -15.07
N ILE A 86 -22.41 -0.05 -16.34
CA ILE A 86 -21.48 0.66 -17.23
C ILE A 86 -21.95 2.10 -17.45
N ALA A 87 -23.25 2.29 -17.69
CA ALA A 87 -23.83 3.61 -17.86
C ALA A 87 -23.71 4.47 -16.61
N LEU A 88 -23.99 3.90 -15.43
CA LEU A 88 -23.84 4.60 -14.14
C LEU A 88 -22.38 5.00 -13.91
N THR A 89 -21.45 4.07 -14.14
CA THR A 89 -20.00 4.29 -14.06
C THR A 89 -19.59 5.51 -14.87
N PHE A 90 -19.91 5.53 -16.17
CA PHE A 90 -19.46 6.59 -17.06
C PHE A 90 -20.22 7.91 -16.90
N SER A 91 -21.48 7.85 -16.48
CA SER A 91 -22.24 9.06 -16.14
C SER A 91 -21.63 9.77 -14.94
N LEU A 92 -21.21 9.03 -13.91
CA LEU A 92 -20.56 9.59 -12.73
C LEU A 92 -19.16 10.14 -13.04
N LEU A 93 -18.42 9.46 -13.92
CA LEU A 93 -17.12 9.90 -14.42
C LEU A 93 -17.17 11.24 -15.18
N ASP A 94 -18.30 11.59 -15.82
CA ASP A 94 -18.42 12.83 -16.60
C ASP A 94 -18.80 14.07 -15.77
N SER A 95 -18.98 13.93 -14.45
CA SER A 95 -19.27 15.04 -13.51
C SER A 95 -18.10 16.03 -13.29
N ARG A 96 -17.00 15.86 -14.05
CA ARG A 96 -15.72 16.59 -14.04
C ARG A 96 -15.81 18.11 -13.96
N LYS A 97 -16.83 18.71 -14.56
CA LYS A 97 -16.94 20.18 -14.69
C LYS A 97 -17.21 20.92 -13.37
N ARG A 98 -17.25 20.22 -12.22
CA ARG A 98 -17.61 20.81 -10.91
C ARG A 98 -16.50 20.78 -9.87
N SER A 99 -15.37 20.15 -10.14
CA SER A 99 -14.21 20.14 -9.22
C SER A 99 -13.43 21.44 -9.41
N GLY A 100 -13.82 22.47 -8.67
CA GLY A 100 -13.13 23.75 -8.67
C GLY A 100 -11.72 23.69 -8.07
N ASP A 101 -10.97 24.75 -8.34
CA ASP A 101 -9.64 25.10 -7.82
C ASP A 101 -9.58 24.92 -6.29
N GLY A 102 -9.07 23.77 -5.82
CA GLY A 102 -9.24 23.33 -4.43
C GLY A 102 -8.24 22.29 -3.93
N GLY A 103 -7.14 22.12 -4.67
CA GLY A 103 -6.05 21.21 -4.30
C GLY A 103 -6.29 19.73 -4.58
N LEU A 104 -7.53 19.27 -4.82
CA LEU A 104 -7.82 17.89 -5.25
C LEU A 104 -7.36 17.69 -6.70
N ASP A 105 -6.56 16.66 -6.97
CA ASP A 105 -6.17 16.27 -8.33
C ASP A 105 -7.25 15.33 -8.93
N PRO A 106 -8.13 15.84 -9.82
CA PRO A 106 -9.21 15.03 -10.37
C PRO A 106 -8.70 13.92 -11.30
N VAL A 107 -7.54 14.11 -11.93
CA VAL A 107 -6.98 13.12 -12.85
C VAL A 107 -6.45 11.93 -12.05
N HIS A 108 -5.68 12.21 -10.99
CA HIS A 108 -5.20 11.17 -10.07
C HIS A 108 -6.36 10.40 -9.42
N LEU A 109 -7.37 11.12 -8.91
CA LEU A 109 -8.53 10.50 -8.28
C LEU A 109 -9.24 9.53 -9.23
N TRP A 110 -9.55 9.97 -10.46
CA TRP A 110 -10.23 9.11 -11.41
C TRP A 110 -9.37 7.95 -11.92
N GLN A 111 -8.07 8.16 -12.05
CA GLN A 111 -7.14 7.08 -12.35
C GLN A 111 -7.18 6.00 -11.26
N ARG A 112 -7.13 6.41 -9.99
CA ARG A 112 -7.26 5.51 -8.84
C ARG A 112 -8.59 4.78 -8.81
N SER A 113 -9.69 5.49 -9.01
CA SER A 113 -11.03 4.90 -9.06
C SER A 113 -11.15 3.82 -10.15
N LEU A 114 -10.64 4.08 -11.36
CA LEU A 114 -10.70 3.10 -12.44
C LEU A 114 -9.85 1.85 -12.15
N ILE A 115 -8.62 2.04 -11.66
CA ILE A 115 -7.75 0.91 -11.31
C ILE A 115 -8.39 0.09 -10.19
N SER A 116 -8.98 0.75 -9.19
CA SER A 116 -9.65 0.08 -8.07
C SER A 116 -10.89 -0.70 -8.53
N ALA A 117 -11.66 -0.18 -9.48
CA ALA A 117 -12.78 -0.90 -10.09
C ALA A 117 -12.33 -2.21 -10.76
N ILE A 118 -11.30 -2.12 -11.61
CA ILE A 118 -10.70 -3.27 -12.30
C ILE A 118 -10.14 -4.27 -11.27
N ALA A 119 -9.44 -3.77 -10.25
CA ALA A 119 -8.89 -4.60 -9.19
C ALA A 119 -9.97 -5.32 -8.37
N ALA A 120 -11.04 -4.62 -7.97
CA ALA A 120 -12.14 -5.22 -7.22
C ALA A 120 -12.80 -6.36 -8.02
N LYS A 121 -13.01 -6.15 -9.32
CA LYS A 121 -13.53 -7.19 -10.22
C LYS A 121 -12.56 -8.37 -10.35
N ALA A 122 -11.28 -8.11 -10.57
CA ALA A 122 -10.26 -9.15 -10.71
C ALA A 122 -10.10 -10.00 -9.44
N ILE A 123 -10.07 -9.35 -8.26
CA ILE A 123 -10.02 -10.02 -6.95
C ILE A 123 -11.30 -10.84 -6.76
N GLY A 124 -12.47 -10.26 -7.05
CA GLY A 124 -13.76 -10.94 -6.95
C GLY A 124 -13.85 -12.20 -7.81
N ASN A 125 -13.37 -12.13 -9.05
CA ASN A 125 -13.30 -13.27 -9.96
C ASN A 125 -12.43 -14.39 -9.40
N GLN A 126 -11.23 -14.05 -8.92
CA GLN A 126 -10.31 -15.02 -8.32
C GLN A 126 -10.91 -15.64 -7.04
N ALA A 127 -11.55 -14.82 -6.21
CA ALA A 127 -12.25 -15.24 -4.98
C ALA A 127 -13.64 -15.86 -5.23
N ARG A 128 -14.02 -16.07 -6.50
CA ARG A 128 -15.29 -16.68 -6.94
C ARG A 128 -16.54 -15.99 -6.36
N GLN A 129 -16.50 -14.68 -6.24
CA GLN A 129 -17.64 -13.87 -5.82
C GLN A 129 -18.76 -13.93 -6.86
N SER A 130 -20.01 -13.89 -6.40
CA SER A 130 -21.19 -14.08 -7.26
C SER A 130 -21.57 -12.87 -8.10
N ASP A 131 -21.01 -11.69 -7.81
CA ASP A 131 -21.33 -10.43 -8.50
C ASP A 131 -20.07 -9.55 -8.71
N PRO A 132 -19.12 -9.95 -9.59
CA PRO A 132 -17.90 -9.21 -9.90
C PRO A 132 -18.15 -7.77 -10.41
N GLU A 133 -19.28 -7.56 -11.05
CA GLU A 133 -19.68 -6.29 -11.62
C GLU A 133 -20.11 -5.31 -10.51
N ALA A 134 -20.58 -5.83 -9.37
CA ALA A 134 -20.94 -4.99 -8.23
C ALA A 134 -19.67 -4.59 -7.49
N LEU A 135 -18.67 -5.48 -7.47
CA LEU A 135 -17.32 -5.16 -7.02
C LEU A 135 -16.68 -4.10 -7.91
N PHE A 136 -16.81 -4.19 -9.24
CA PHE A 136 -16.34 -3.15 -10.15
C PHE A 136 -16.95 -1.78 -9.80
N LEU A 137 -18.28 -1.71 -9.67
CA LEU A 137 -18.97 -0.47 -9.33
C LEU A 137 -18.57 0.04 -7.94
N ALA A 138 -18.44 -0.83 -6.94
CA ALA A 138 -18.01 -0.45 -5.60
C ALA A 138 -16.57 0.06 -5.57
N GLY A 139 -15.64 -0.61 -6.24
CA GLY A 139 -14.24 -0.17 -6.37
C GLY A 139 -14.09 1.15 -7.11
N LEU A 140 -14.93 1.40 -8.13
CA LEU A 140 -14.98 2.70 -8.80
C LEU A 140 -15.43 3.82 -7.86
N LEU A 141 -16.42 3.54 -7.02
CA LEU A 141 -17.04 4.55 -6.16
C LEU A 141 -16.38 4.67 -4.79
N GLN A 142 -15.39 3.84 -4.46
CA GLN A 142 -14.83 3.77 -3.12
C GLN A 142 -14.25 5.12 -2.64
N ASP A 143 -13.70 5.92 -3.57
CA ASP A 143 -13.06 7.22 -3.29
C ASP A 143 -13.95 8.42 -3.67
N ILE A 144 -15.21 8.20 -4.08
CA ILE A 144 -16.11 9.28 -4.55
C ILE A 144 -16.38 10.34 -3.48
N GLY A 145 -16.25 9.95 -2.21
CA GLY A 145 -16.37 10.86 -1.09
C GLY A 145 -15.36 12.00 -1.12
N MET A 146 -14.19 11.85 -1.77
CA MET A 146 -13.21 12.92 -1.88
C MET A 146 -13.76 14.12 -2.66
N MET A 147 -14.49 13.86 -3.76
CA MET A 147 -15.17 14.91 -4.51
C MET A 147 -16.27 15.57 -3.68
N GLY A 148 -17.02 14.76 -2.94
CA GLY A 148 -18.08 15.27 -2.07
C GLY A 148 -17.54 16.14 -0.95
N LEU A 149 -16.47 15.71 -0.28
CA LEU A 149 -15.80 16.49 0.75
C LEU A 149 -15.22 17.78 0.21
N ASN A 150 -14.59 17.76 -0.97
CA ASN A 150 -14.09 18.98 -1.61
C ASN A 150 -15.22 19.93 -2.05
N THR A 151 -16.41 19.41 -2.37
CA THR A 151 -17.58 20.24 -2.69
C THR A 151 -18.17 20.90 -1.44
N VAL A 152 -18.34 20.12 -0.36
CA VAL A 152 -18.90 20.59 0.92
C VAL A 152 -17.91 21.51 1.64
N ARG A 153 -16.61 21.26 1.46
CA ARG A 153 -15.52 22.05 2.05
C ARG A 153 -14.47 22.35 0.97
N PRO A 154 -14.67 23.43 0.19
CA PRO A 154 -13.70 23.85 -0.82
C PRO A 154 -12.30 24.01 -0.23
N LYS A 155 -11.27 23.65 -1.01
CA LYS A 155 -9.85 23.75 -0.64
C LYS A 155 -9.41 22.80 0.49
N LEU A 156 -10.22 21.80 0.83
CA LEU A 156 -9.87 20.81 1.86
C LEU A 156 -8.51 20.15 1.60
N TYR A 157 -8.19 19.87 0.34
CA TYR A 157 -7.01 19.10 -0.05
C TYR A 157 -5.78 19.93 -0.41
N GLU A 158 -5.86 21.28 -0.41
CA GLU A 158 -4.69 22.14 -0.65
C GLU A 158 -3.46 21.77 0.23
N PRO A 159 -3.61 21.51 1.55
CA PRO A 159 -2.46 21.18 2.41
C PRO A 159 -1.80 19.84 2.10
N VAL A 160 -2.47 18.96 1.36
CA VAL A 160 -1.99 17.60 1.03
C VAL A 160 -1.86 17.38 -0.47
N ALA A 161 -1.94 18.43 -1.30
CA ALA A 161 -1.91 18.34 -2.75
C ALA A 161 -0.71 17.53 -3.29
N ALA A 162 0.50 17.80 -2.78
CA ALA A 162 1.72 17.09 -3.17
C ALA A 162 1.81 15.64 -2.64
N ARG A 163 0.89 15.22 -1.75
CA ARG A 163 0.89 13.92 -1.06
C ARG A 163 -0.31 13.06 -1.42
N GLN A 164 -1.11 13.43 -2.42
CA GLN A 164 -2.30 12.65 -2.79
C GLN A 164 -1.99 11.25 -3.29
N ILE A 165 -0.76 11.02 -3.79
CA ILE A 165 -0.24 9.68 -4.12
C ILE A 165 -0.20 8.76 -2.89
N ASP A 166 -0.07 9.32 -1.69
CA ASP A 166 -0.20 8.58 -0.43
C ASP A 166 -1.66 8.60 0.07
N HIS A 167 -2.47 7.67 -0.43
CA HIS A 167 -3.89 7.59 -0.08
C HIS A 167 -4.12 7.38 1.43
N ILE A 168 -3.23 6.63 2.09
CA ILE A 168 -3.30 6.41 3.54
C ILE A 168 -3.10 7.73 4.29
N ALA A 169 -2.13 8.55 3.87
CA ALA A 169 -1.92 9.86 4.46
C ALA A 169 -3.10 10.82 4.24
N VAL A 170 -3.76 10.75 3.07
CA VAL A 170 -4.98 11.54 2.79
C VAL A 170 -6.11 11.15 3.74
N ALA A 171 -6.38 9.85 3.89
CA ALA A 171 -7.41 9.36 4.81
C ALA A 171 -7.09 9.77 6.27
N ALA A 172 -5.84 9.67 6.69
CA ALA A 172 -5.41 10.10 8.03
C ALA A 172 -5.59 11.61 8.25
N PHE A 173 -5.30 12.43 7.22
CA PHE A 173 -5.53 13.88 7.26
C PHE A 173 -7.01 14.22 7.43
N GLU A 174 -7.89 13.57 6.69
CA GLU A 174 -9.34 13.76 6.81
C GLU A 174 -9.84 13.35 8.20
N GLN A 175 -9.41 12.19 8.71
CA GLN A 175 -9.73 11.75 10.07
C GLN A 175 -9.26 12.76 11.11
N GLN A 176 -8.07 13.34 10.95
CA GLN A 176 -7.56 14.35 11.87
C GLN A 176 -8.42 15.62 11.84
N LYS A 177 -8.73 16.12 10.64
CA LYS A 177 -9.39 17.42 10.40
C LYS A 177 -10.92 17.38 10.58
N LEU A 178 -11.57 16.32 10.12
CA LEU A 178 -13.03 16.21 10.00
C LEU A 178 -13.61 15.16 10.96
N LYS A 179 -12.78 14.31 11.58
CA LYS A 179 -13.20 13.14 12.38
C LYS A 179 -13.99 12.09 11.57
N LEU A 180 -13.80 12.12 10.25
CA LEU A 180 -14.31 11.15 9.29
C LEU A 180 -13.39 11.16 8.06
N ASP A 181 -13.43 10.10 7.27
CA ASP A 181 -12.74 10.01 5.98
C ASP A 181 -13.72 10.00 4.81
N HIS A 182 -13.18 10.11 3.60
CA HIS A 182 -13.95 10.08 2.39
C HIS A 182 -14.66 8.76 2.15
N ALA A 183 -14.15 7.61 2.63
CA ALA A 183 -14.83 6.33 2.50
C ALA A 183 -16.21 6.37 3.20
N LYS A 184 -16.24 6.79 4.47
CA LYS A 184 -17.49 6.96 5.24
C LYS A 184 -18.41 8.01 4.62
N PHE A 185 -17.85 9.14 4.17
CA PHE A 185 -18.64 10.18 3.53
C PHE A 185 -19.23 9.73 2.19
N GLY A 186 -18.45 8.99 1.40
CA GLY A 186 -18.86 8.39 0.13
C GLY A 186 -20.01 7.41 0.32
N GLY A 187 -19.92 6.50 1.31
CA GLY A 187 -21.02 5.60 1.65
C GLY A 187 -22.31 6.36 1.96
N TYR A 188 -22.24 7.41 2.78
CA TYR A 188 -23.40 8.28 3.04
C TYR A 188 -23.96 8.92 1.76
N MET A 189 -23.11 9.46 0.88
CA MET A 189 -23.56 10.02 -0.40
C MET A 189 -24.29 8.99 -1.26
N LEU A 190 -23.71 7.79 -1.40
CA LEU A 190 -24.30 6.71 -2.20
C LEU A 190 -25.65 6.26 -1.64
N GLN A 191 -25.80 6.25 -0.31
CA GLN A 191 -27.08 5.99 0.34
C GLN A 191 -28.12 7.04 -0.03
N GLN A 192 -27.76 8.34 -0.02
CA GLN A 192 -28.67 9.41 -0.43
C GLN A 192 -29.01 9.36 -1.91
N TRP A 193 -28.12 8.83 -2.75
CA TRP A 193 -28.36 8.61 -4.17
C TRP A 193 -29.19 7.35 -4.48
N GLY A 194 -29.50 6.53 -3.47
CA GLY A 194 -30.34 5.33 -3.63
C GLY A 194 -29.61 4.14 -4.25
N LEU A 195 -28.29 4.03 -4.05
CA LEU A 195 -27.52 2.86 -4.47
C LEU A 195 -27.83 1.64 -3.57
N PRO A 196 -27.63 0.40 -4.07
CA PRO A 196 -27.82 -0.81 -3.28
C PRO A 196 -26.99 -0.81 -1.99
N GLU A 197 -27.60 -1.25 -0.88
CA GLU A 197 -26.98 -1.27 0.46
C GLU A 197 -25.62 -1.98 0.48
N LYS A 198 -25.50 -3.09 -0.26
CA LYS A 198 -24.25 -3.83 -0.40
C LYS A 198 -23.09 -2.98 -0.95
N ILE A 199 -23.37 -2.09 -1.91
CA ILE A 199 -22.36 -1.18 -2.48
C ILE A 199 -22.05 -0.05 -1.49
N VAL A 200 -23.11 0.49 -0.86
CA VAL A 200 -23.00 1.55 0.15
C VAL A 200 -22.08 1.10 1.30
N GLU A 201 -22.30 -0.09 1.83
CA GLU A 201 -21.51 -0.67 2.92
C GLU A 201 -20.07 -0.93 2.49
N ALA A 202 -19.86 -1.57 1.33
CA ALA A 202 -18.51 -1.85 0.84
C ALA A 202 -17.66 -0.59 0.66
N VAL A 203 -18.27 0.50 0.17
CA VAL A 203 -17.60 1.81 0.05
C VAL A 203 -17.33 2.43 1.41
N ALA A 204 -18.30 2.40 2.34
CA ALA A 204 -18.13 2.97 3.68
C ALA A 204 -17.03 2.27 4.51
N LEU A 205 -16.78 0.99 4.23
CA LEU A 205 -15.81 0.15 4.94
C LEU A 205 -14.50 -0.05 4.18
N SER A 206 -14.31 0.55 3.00
CA SER A 206 -13.16 0.30 2.12
C SER A 206 -11.79 0.60 2.77
N HIS A 207 -11.76 1.51 3.75
CA HIS A 207 -10.56 1.88 4.51
C HIS A 207 -10.33 1.05 5.78
N GLN A 208 -11.29 0.22 6.17
CA GLN A 208 -11.14 -0.63 7.33
C GLN A 208 -10.35 -1.86 6.91
N THR A 209 -9.34 -2.23 7.69
CA THR A 209 -8.69 -3.52 7.51
C THR A 209 -9.76 -4.61 7.68
N PRO A 210 -9.95 -5.50 6.69
CA PRO A 210 -11.02 -6.50 6.73
C PRO A 210 -10.90 -7.52 7.88
N PHE A 211 -9.87 -7.43 8.72
CA PHE A 211 -9.65 -8.28 9.89
C PHE A 211 -9.36 -7.42 11.11
N SER A 212 -10.40 -6.87 11.72
CA SER A 212 -10.25 -6.01 12.91
C SER A 212 -10.00 -6.81 14.19
N ARG A 213 -10.34 -8.11 14.22
CA ARG A 213 -10.16 -9.04 15.36
C ARG A 213 -9.95 -10.49 14.88
N GLU A 214 -9.13 -11.26 15.61
CA GLU A 214 -9.06 -12.73 15.42
C GLU A 214 -10.45 -13.36 15.64
N GLY A 215 -10.99 -14.02 14.61
CA GLY A 215 -12.26 -14.76 14.67
C GLY A 215 -13.50 -14.04 14.12
N GLU A 216 -13.41 -12.77 13.69
CA GLU A 216 -14.51 -12.09 12.98
C GLU A 216 -14.41 -12.38 11.47
N SER A 217 -15.45 -13.03 10.92
CA SER A 217 -15.60 -13.20 9.47
C SER A 217 -16.02 -11.87 8.85
N SER A 218 -15.14 -11.24 8.07
CA SER A 218 -15.52 -10.12 7.21
C SER A 218 -16.26 -10.62 5.97
N ASP A 219 -17.21 -9.83 5.47
CA ASP A 219 -17.87 -10.11 4.19
C ASP A 219 -16.80 -10.18 3.08
N PRO A 220 -16.68 -11.30 2.35
CA PRO A 220 -15.76 -11.42 1.22
C PRO A 220 -15.92 -10.31 0.18
N PHE A 221 -17.14 -9.80 -0.03
CA PHE A 221 -17.39 -8.69 -0.95
C PHE A 221 -16.72 -7.40 -0.49
N ASN A 222 -16.93 -7.02 0.77
CA ASN A 222 -16.31 -5.83 1.37
C ASN A 222 -14.79 -5.97 1.41
N THR A 223 -14.30 -7.18 1.69
CA THR A 223 -12.88 -7.52 1.68
C THR A 223 -12.26 -7.31 0.29
N CYS A 224 -12.94 -7.74 -0.78
CA CYS A 224 -12.48 -7.50 -2.16
C CYS A 224 -12.35 -6.00 -2.46
N VAL A 225 -13.34 -5.18 -2.06
CA VAL A 225 -13.34 -3.73 -2.28
C VAL A 225 -12.21 -3.05 -1.49
N ALA A 226 -12.04 -3.38 -0.21
CA ALA A 226 -10.96 -2.82 0.61
C ALA A 226 -9.56 -3.13 0.04
N ILE A 227 -9.33 -4.37 -0.39
CA ILE A 227 -8.04 -4.78 -1.00
C ILE A 227 -7.84 -4.10 -2.36
N SER A 228 -8.92 -3.79 -3.10
CA SER A 228 -8.82 -3.16 -4.41
C SER A 228 -8.17 -1.77 -4.40
N GLY A 229 -8.35 -1.00 -3.32
CA GLY A 229 -7.66 0.28 -3.12
C GLY A 229 -6.14 0.11 -2.99
N ILE A 230 -5.70 -0.88 -2.20
CA ILE A 230 -4.27 -1.22 -2.07
C ILE A 230 -3.71 -1.74 -3.40
N ALA A 231 -4.48 -2.56 -4.11
CA ALA A 231 -4.11 -3.03 -5.44
C ALA A 231 -3.93 -1.87 -6.41
N ALA A 232 -4.76 -0.83 -6.32
CA ALA A 232 -4.58 0.37 -7.14
C ALA A 232 -3.31 1.15 -6.80
N ASP A 233 -2.92 1.21 -5.52
CA ASP A 233 -1.67 1.87 -5.10
C ASP A 233 -0.42 1.20 -5.69
N VAL A 234 -0.47 -0.10 -6.04
CA VAL A 234 0.62 -0.79 -6.76
C VAL A 234 0.91 -0.13 -8.13
N PHE A 235 -0.14 0.33 -8.82
CA PHE A 235 -0.01 0.90 -10.17
C PHE A 235 0.24 2.40 -10.17
N ILE A 236 -0.12 3.09 -9.08
CA ILE A 236 -0.09 4.55 -8.98
C ILE A 236 1.15 5.05 -8.26
N ASP A 237 1.55 4.37 -7.19
CA ASP A 237 2.73 4.74 -6.39
C ASP A 237 3.91 3.85 -6.78
N SER A 238 4.72 4.36 -7.72
CA SER A 238 5.91 3.65 -8.20
C SER A 238 6.99 3.49 -7.14
N GLU A 239 7.09 4.42 -6.18
CA GLU A 239 8.13 4.41 -5.15
C GLU A 239 7.85 3.33 -4.10
N ARG A 240 6.58 3.12 -3.75
CA ARG A 240 6.15 2.14 -2.74
C ARG A 240 5.46 0.91 -3.34
N ARG A 241 5.57 0.70 -4.66
CA ARG A 241 4.94 -0.42 -5.40
C ARG A 241 5.13 -1.77 -4.73
N ALA A 242 6.37 -2.11 -4.34
CA ALA A 242 6.69 -3.40 -3.72
C ALA A 242 5.99 -3.57 -2.36
N LYS A 243 5.93 -2.49 -1.57
CA LYS A 243 5.21 -2.45 -0.28
C LYS A 243 3.71 -2.67 -0.48
N HIS A 244 3.09 -1.97 -1.43
CA HIS A 244 1.68 -2.15 -1.77
C HIS A 244 1.37 -3.56 -2.28
N ALA A 245 2.24 -4.14 -3.12
CA ALA A 245 2.06 -5.49 -3.64
C ALA A 245 2.18 -6.55 -2.54
N SER A 246 3.14 -6.39 -1.62
CA SER A 246 3.30 -7.28 -0.46
C SER A 246 2.08 -7.19 0.48
N LEU A 247 1.65 -5.97 0.82
CA LEU A 247 0.46 -5.74 1.64
C LEU A 247 -0.80 -6.33 1.00
N MET A 248 -0.99 -6.12 -0.31
CA MET A 248 -2.08 -6.73 -1.07
C MET A 248 -2.05 -8.26 -0.96
N ALA A 249 -0.88 -8.89 -1.12
CA ALA A 249 -0.74 -10.34 -1.03
C ALA A 249 -1.07 -10.88 0.38
N ASP A 250 -0.60 -10.21 1.45
CA ASP A 250 -0.96 -10.57 2.83
C ASP A 250 -2.47 -10.45 3.06
N LEU A 251 -3.05 -9.32 2.65
CA LEU A 251 -4.48 -9.07 2.78
C LEU A 251 -5.31 -10.04 1.95
N LEU A 252 -4.86 -10.48 0.77
CA LEU A 252 -5.54 -11.50 -0.03
C LEU A 252 -5.51 -12.88 0.64
N LYS A 253 -4.36 -13.23 1.23
CA LYS A 253 -4.16 -14.51 1.93
C LYS A 253 -5.01 -14.60 3.19
N ARG A 254 -4.94 -13.59 4.05
CA ARG A 254 -5.75 -13.50 5.28
C ARG A 254 -7.22 -13.24 4.96
N GLY A 255 -7.42 -12.42 3.94
CA GLY A 255 -8.63 -12.01 3.24
C GLY A 255 -9.61 -13.09 2.90
N LEU A 256 -9.14 -13.83 1.93
CA LEU A 256 -9.91 -14.58 0.97
C LEU A 256 -9.27 -15.96 0.76
N GLY A 257 -8.23 -16.29 1.53
CA GLY A 257 -7.45 -17.53 1.39
C GLY A 257 -6.63 -17.60 0.10
N LEU A 258 -6.45 -16.48 -0.60
CA LEU A 258 -5.78 -16.44 -1.89
C LEU A 258 -4.27 -16.43 -1.72
N ASN A 259 -3.59 -17.35 -2.39
CA ASN A 259 -2.16 -17.51 -2.27
C ASN A 259 -1.36 -16.49 -3.11
N ALA A 260 -0.03 -16.50 -2.98
CA ALA A 260 0.83 -15.55 -3.68
C ALA A 260 0.78 -15.68 -5.22
N GLU A 261 0.53 -16.87 -5.77
CA GLU A 261 0.36 -17.06 -7.21
C GLU A 261 -0.94 -16.43 -7.72
N GLU A 262 -2.01 -16.62 -6.96
CA GLU A 262 -3.31 -16.01 -7.27
C GLU A 262 -3.24 -14.48 -7.18
N ALA A 263 -2.53 -13.94 -6.18
CA ALA A 263 -2.26 -12.50 -6.09
C ALA A 263 -1.49 -11.97 -7.31
N ARG A 264 -0.48 -12.70 -7.81
CA ARG A 264 0.24 -12.35 -9.04
C ARG A 264 -0.66 -12.39 -10.27
N ASN A 265 -1.53 -13.39 -10.37
CA ASN A 265 -2.47 -13.51 -11.47
C ASN A 265 -3.49 -12.36 -11.47
N ILE A 266 -3.97 -11.95 -10.30
CA ILE A 266 -4.82 -10.75 -10.16
C ILE A 266 -4.09 -9.51 -10.70
N LEU A 267 -2.85 -9.25 -10.28
CA LEU A 267 -2.08 -8.09 -10.77
C LEU A 267 -1.88 -8.11 -12.30
N LYS A 268 -1.58 -9.28 -12.88
CA LYS A 268 -1.48 -9.45 -14.34
C LYS A 268 -2.80 -9.15 -15.05
N ASN A 269 -3.92 -9.64 -14.50
CA ASN A 269 -5.25 -9.39 -15.08
C ASN A 269 -5.60 -7.91 -15.01
N ILE A 270 -5.32 -7.24 -13.90
CA ILE A 270 -5.51 -5.79 -13.75
C ILE A 270 -4.71 -5.04 -14.82
N GLN A 271 -3.45 -5.41 -15.01
CA GLN A 271 -2.58 -4.81 -16.03
C GLN A 271 -3.13 -4.98 -17.46
N ILE A 272 -3.57 -6.19 -17.82
CA ILE A 272 -4.14 -6.48 -19.14
C ILE A 272 -5.40 -5.63 -19.37
N GLU A 273 -6.29 -5.61 -18.38
CA GLU A 273 -7.56 -4.88 -18.47
C GLU A 273 -7.32 -3.36 -18.52
N LEU A 274 -6.38 -2.83 -17.72
CA LEU A 274 -5.96 -1.43 -17.78
C LEU A 274 -5.45 -1.03 -19.16
N LYS A 275 -4.60 -1.84 -19.80
CA LYS A 275 -4.14 -1.58 -21.18
C LYS A 275 -5.32 -1.47 -22.15
N SER A 276 -6.35 -2.31 -21.99
CA SER A 276 -7.56 -2.27 -22.83
C SER A 276 -8.48 -1.07 -22.55
N MET A 277 -8.43 -0.53 -21.33
CA MET A 277 -9.25 0.59 -20.87
C MET A 277 -8.52 1.93 -20.86
N ALA A 278 -7.28 2.01 -21.34
CA ALA A 278 -6.47 3.23 -21.36
C ALA A 278 -7.17 4.42 -22.03
N TRP A 279 -8.00 4.16 -23.06
CA TRP A 279 -8.79 5.19 -23.72
C TRP A 279 -9.79 5.91 -22.79
N VAL A 280 -10.24 5.26 -21.71
CA VAL A 280 -11.10 5.87 -20.69
C VAL A 280 -10.32 6.94 -19.93
N LEU A 281 -9.07 6.64 -19.56
CA LEU A 281 -8.17 7.60 -18.91
C LEU A 281 -7.81 8.76 -19.84
N GLU A 282 -7.57 8.49 -21.13
CA GLU A 282 -7.33 9.53 -22.14
C GLU A 282 -8.51 10.50 -22.25
N LYS A 283 -9.74 9.99 -22.13
CA LYS A 283 -10.94 10.83 -22.13
C LYS A 283 -11.09 11.68 -20.88
N LEU A 284 -10.48 11.30 -19.75
CA LEU A 284 -10.60 12.01 -18.47
C LEU A 284 -9.77 13.30 -18.41
N VAL A 285 -8.81 13.48 -19.32
CA VAL A 285 -7.96 14.68 -19.44
C VAL A 285 -8.55 15.67 -20.44
N THR A 286 -8.61 16.95 -20.06
CA THR A 286 -9.23 18.01 -20.90
C THR A 286 -8.24 19.02 -21.48
N ASP A 287 -6.98 19.02 -21.04
CA ASP A 287 -5.93 19.93 -21.54
C ASP A 287 -4.96 19.19 -22.49
N PRO A 288 -4.73 19.66 -23.73
CA PRO A 288 -3.75 19.08 -24.67
C PRO A 288 -2.33 18.91 -24.13
N GLU A 289 -1.85 19.80 -23.24
CA GLU A 289 -0.51 19.66 -22.64
C GLU A 289 -0.50 18.63 -21.50
N GLU A 290 -1.57 18.56 -20.71
CA GLU A 290 -1.77 17.48 -19.74
C GLU A 290 -2.01 16.14 -20.44
N ILE A 291 -2.63 16.10 -21.62
CA ILE A 291 -2.77 14.89 -22.43
C ILE A 291 -1.39 14.37 -22.82
N GLN A 292 -0.44 15.23 -23.17
CA GLN A 292 0.91 14.79 -23.51
C GLN A 292 1.68 14.32 -22.28
N ALA A 293 1.59 15.04 -21.15
CA ALA A 293 2.23 14.64 -19.89
C ALA A 293 1.61 13.36 -19.30
N LEU A 294 0.29 13.21 -19.38
CA LEU A 294 -0.43 12.01 -18.92
C LEU A 294 -0.28 10.85 -19.90
N ARG A 295 -0.22 11.10 -21.20
CA ARG A 295 0.11 10.06 -22.18
C ARG A 295 1.54 9.60 -21.98
N ILE A 296 2.48 10.48 -21.65
CA ILE A 296 3.84 10.11 -21.23
C ILE A 296 3.82 9.35 -19.91
N LYS A 297 3.09 9.79 -18.87
CA LYS A 297 3.00 9.07 -17.58
C LYS A 297 2.25 7.74 -17.68
N ALA A 298 1.21 7.65 -18.50
CA ALA A 298 0.45 6.43 -18.77
C ALA A 298 1.25 5.51 -19.68
N GLN A 299 1.96 6.01 -20.70
CA GLN A 299 2.92 5.24 -21.50
C GLN A 299 4.14 4.83 -20.68
N GLN A 300 4.60 5.62 -19.71
CA GLN A 300 5.66 5.26 -18.76
C GLN A 300 5.15 4.26 -17.73
N ALA A 301 3.91 4.37 -17.26
CA ALA A 301 3.28 3.34 -16.45
C ALA A 301 3.13 2.04 -17.28
N ILE A 302 2.68 2.13 -18.53
CA ILE A 302 2.56 1.03 -19.50
C ILE A 302 3.93 0.44 -19.91
N ALA A 303 4.97 1.26 -20.01
CA ALA A 303 6.35 0.83 -20.29
C ALA A 303 7.03 0.25 -19.05
N ASN A 304 6.74 0.78 -17.86
CA ASN A 304 7.08 0.16 -16.57
C ASN A 304 6.27 -1.11 -16.31
N LEU A 305 5.14 -1.28 -16.99
CA LEU A 305 4.32 -2.48 -17.00
C LEU A 305 4.91 -3.56 -17.94
N ASP A 306 5.68 -3.20 -18.96
CA ASP A 306 6.45 -4.17 -19.78
C ASP A 306 7.68 -4.74 -19.04
N LEU A 307 8.03 -4.17 -17.87
CA LEU A 307 9.01 -4.72 -16.94
C LEU A 307 8.41 -5.71 -15.92
N VAL A 308 7.12 -6.07 -16.05
CA VAL A 308 6.48 -7.12 -15.22
C VAL A 308 6.89 -8.51 -15.75
N GLU A 309 8.19 -8.78 -15.79
CA GLU A 309 8.69 -10.14 -15.62
C GLU A 309 8.77 -10.41 -14.11
N LEU A 310 7.68 -10.95 -13.56
CA LEU A 310 7.70 -11.56 -12.23
C LEU A 310 8.38 -12.93 -12.32
N ALA A 311 9.70 -12.92 -12.52
CA ALA A 311 10.56 -13.98 -12.01
C ALA A 311 10.49 -13.95 -10.46
N PRO A 312 10.76 -15.06 -9.74
CA PRO A 312 11.17 -14.93 -8.34
C PRO A 312 12.27 -13.87 -8.30
N PRO A 313 12.29 -12.95 -7.32
CA PRO A 313 13.16 -11.78 -7.38
C PRO A 313 14.53 -12.21 -7.85
N ALA A 314 14.89 -11.82 -9.07
CA ALA A 314 16.27 -11.85 -9.50
C ALA A 314 16.90 -10.74 -8.68
N TYR A 315 17.24 -11.08 -7.44
CA TYR A 315 18.25 -10.35 -6.71
C TYR A 315 19.42 -10.28 -7.69
N PRO A 316 20.01 -9.09 -7.94
CA PRO A 316 21.28 -9.08 -8.62
C PRO A 316 22.15 -10.07 -7.86
N ALA A 317 22.68 -11.09 -8.56
CA ALA A 317 23.78 -11.86 -8.03
C ALA A 317 24.88 -10.83 -7.83
N VAL A 318 24.92 -10.25 -6.63
CA VAL A 318 26.07 -9.51 -6.17
C VAL A 318 27.10 -10.61 -6.03
N GLU A 319 28.07 -10.64 -6.95
CA GLU A 319 29.32 -11.34 -6.67
C GLU A 319 29.74 -10.89 -5.29
N ILE A 320 29.72 -11.84 -4.34
CA ILE A 320 30.24 -11.62 -3.01
C ILE A 320 31.73 -11.39 -3.24
N GLU A 321 32.13 -10.13 -3.44
CA GLU A 321 33.49 -9.72 -3.17
C GLU A 321 33.75 -10.21 -1.75
N SER A 322 34.72 -11.09 -1.60
CA SER A 322 35.16 -11.63 -0.32
C SER A 322 35.38 -10.46 0.64
N VAL A 323 34.40 -10.23 1.52
CA VAL A 323 34.50 -9.16 2.52
C VAL A 323 35.48 -9.66 3.57
N ASP A 324 36.55 -8.91 3.78
CA ASP A 324 37.57 -9.24 4.76
C ASP A 324 37.03 -8.98 6.18
N PHE A 325 36.52 -10.04 6.81
CA PHE A 325 35.95 -10.01 8.16
C PHE A 325 36.99 -9.66 9.23
N ASP A 326 38.29 -9.79 8.93
CA ASP A 326 39.35 -9.37 9.85
C ASP A 326 39.45 -7.83 9.91
N GLU A 327 39.03 -7.10 8.88
CA GLU A 327 38.98 -5.62 8.89
C GLU A 327 37.87 -5.10 9.84
N VAL A 328 36.71 -5.77 9.87
CA VAL A 328 35.59 -5.44 10.77
C VAL A 328 35.92 -5.79 12.22
N LYS A 329 36.55 -6.96 12.45
CA LYS A 329 37.04 -7.39 13.77
C LYS A 329 38.14 -6.49 14.34
N ASN A 330 39.03 -5.96 13.48
CA ASN A 330 40.18 -5.17 13.89
C ASN A 330 39.96 -3.65 13.84
N SER A 331 38.76 -3.18 13.50
CA SER A 331 38.41 -1.75 13.59
C SER A 331 38.51 -1.26 15.05
N SER A 332 39.27 -0.19 15.25
CA SER A 332 39.94 0.19 16.51
C SER A 332 39.02 0.78 17.60
N PHE A 333 37.90 0.13 17.93
CA PHE A 333 36.92 0.65 18.90
C PHE A 333 36.48 -0.35 20.00
N LEU A 334 37.14 -1.49 20.16
CA LEU A 334 36.69 -2.54 21.10
C LEU A 334 37.36 -2.54 22.49
N ASN A 335 38.35 -1.67 22.76
CA ASN A 335 39.21 -1.85 23.95
C ASN A 335 39.01 -0.87 25.12
N SER A 336 37.98 0.01 25.15
CA SER A 336 37.94 1.12 26.13
C SER A 336 36.72 1.24 27.07
N VAL A 337 35.81 0.25 27.16
CA VAL A 337 34.64 0.36 28.07
C VAL A 337 34.52 -0.82 29.04
N PRO A 338 35.00 -0.68 30.30
CA PRO A 338 35.10 -1.79 31.27
C PRO A 338 33.76 -2.31 31.80
N ASP A 339 32.72 -1.48 31.93
CA ASP A 339 31.48 -1.84 32.64
C ASP A 339 30.38 -2.51 31.77
N PHE A 340 30.67 -2.81 30.50
CA PHE A 340 29.70 -3.36 29.53
C PHE A 340 30.04 -4.79 29.07
N GLN A 341 31.06 -5.42 29.65
CA GLN A 341 31.67 -6.64 29.12
C GLN A 341 30.84 -7.93 29.24
N GLU A 342 29.86 -8.02 30.14
CA GLU A 342 29.07 -9.26 30.29
C GLU A 342 27.91 -9.40 29.29
N ILE A 343 27.32 -8.29 28.83
CA ILE A 343 26.16 -8.31 27.93
C ILE A 343 26.58 -8.42 26.46
N LEU A 344 27.82 -8.10 26.13
CA LEU A 344 28.33 -8.01 24.76
C LEU A 344 29.51 -8.95 24.47
N ALA A 345 29.78 -9.91 25.34
CA ALA A 345 30.83 -10.91 25.11
C ALA A 345 30.43 -11.79 23.91
N THR A 346 31.03 -11.53 22.75
CA THR A 346 30.77 -12.24 21.48
C THR A 346 30.84 -13.76 21.65
N LYS A 347 31.75 -14.26 22.49
CA LYS A 347 31.89 -15.68 22.79
C LYS A 347 30.67 -16.28 23.52
N SER A 348 30.09 -15.56 24.48
CA SER A 348 28.86 -16.00 25.16
C SER A 348 27.64 -15.90 24.24
N PHE A 349 27.65 -14.96 23.30
CA PHE A 349 26.59 -14.83 22.30
C PHE A 349 26.59 -16.01 21.31
N GLU A 350 27.75 -16.38 20.76
CA GLU A 350 27.90 -17.55 19.87
C GLU A 350 27.46 -18.85 20.54
N GLU A 351 27.84 -19.05 21.81
CA GLU A 351 27.42 -20.21 22.61
C GLU A 351 25.89 -20.24 22.81
N LYS A 352 25.27 -19.09 23.16
CA LYS A 352 23.81 -18.98 23.33
C LYS A 352 23.05 -19.16 22.02
N VAL A 353 23.56 -18.63 20.91
CA VAL A 353 22.98 -18.86 19.57
C VAL A 353 23.01 -20.34 19.24
N THR A 354 24.13 -21.02 19.50
CA THR A 354 24.25 -22.47 19.28
C THR A 354 23.25 -23.27 20.11
N GLN A 355 23.00 -22.88 21.37
CA GLN A 355 21.98 -23.51 22.22
C GLN A 355 20.55 -23.27 21.73
N LEU A 356 20.23 -22.05 21.30
CA LEU A 356 18.91 -21.72 20.75
C LEU A 356 18.62 -22.45 19.44
N ARG A 357 19.64 -22.63 18.58
CA ARG A 357 19.55 -23.44 17.35
C ARG A 357 19.13 -24.87 17.60
N ALA A 358 19.56 -25.47 18.71
CA ALA A 358 19.18 -26.84 19.04
C ALA A 358 17.71 -26.98 19.48
N THR A 359 17.04 -25.87 19.85
CA THR A 359 15.72 -25.90 20.50
C THR A 359 14.63 -25.13 19.76
N THR A 360 14.99 -24.36 18.73
CA THR A 360 14.09 -23.52 17.94
C THR A 360 13.68 -24.21 16.64
N ARG A 361 12.47 -23.93 16.14
CA ARG A 361 11.99 -24.50 14.87
C ARG A 361 12.77 -23.90 13.69
N ASP A 362 12.97 -24.70 12.65
CA ASP A 362 13.65 -24.25 11.43
C ASP A 362 12.88 -23.10 10.75
N GLY A 363 13.60 -22.12 10.21
CA GLY A 363 13.03 -20.92 9.59
C GLY A 363 12.48 -19.87 10.55
N SER A 364 12.68 -20.03 11.87
CA SER A 364 12.08 -19.17 12.89
C SER A 364 13.10 -18.37 13.71
N MET A 365 14.38 -18.38 13.32
CA MET A 365 15.37 -17.43 13.79
C MET A 365 15.85 -16.51 12.67
N HIS A 366 16.00 -15.24 13.02
CA HIS A 366 16.52 -14.22 12.11
C HIS A 366 17.62 -13.44 12.83
N LEU A 367 18.65 -13.04 12.09
CA LEU A 367 19.73 -12.22 12.59
C LEU A 367 19.60 -10.81 12.03
N ALA A 368 19.41 -9.83 12.91
CA ALA A 368 19.43 -8.43 12.54
C ALA A 368 20.75 -7.75 12.94
N LEU A 369 21.31 -6.95 12.05
CA LEU A 369 22.39 -6.02 12.32
C LEU A 369 21.84 -4.60 12.35
N LEU A 370 22.04 -3.91 13.47
CA LEU A 370 21.67 -2.52 13.66
C LEU A 370 22.92 -1.65 13.72
N ARG A 371 23.01 -0.65 12.85
CA ARG A 371 24.14 0.31 12.82
C ARG A 371 23.68 1.71 13.17
N ILE A 372 24.58 2.47 13.79
CA ILE A 372 24.43 3.91 14.01
C ILE A 372 25.21 4.62 12.90
N ASP A 373 24.50 5.12 11.90
CA ASP A 373 25.11 5.62 10.67
C ASP A 373 25.92 6.92 10.88
N ASN A 374 25.55 7.72 11.88
CA ASN A 374 26.24 8.96 12.20
C ASN A 374 27.20 8.88 13.40
N LEU A 375 27.55 7.68 13.88
CA LEU A 375 28.41 7.51 15.07
C LEU A 375 29.78 8.17 14.90
N ARG A 376 30.45 7.94 13.78
CA ARG A 376 31.76 8.54 13.48
C ARG A 376 31.70 10.06 13.46
N ARG A 377 30.64 10.64 12.88
CA ARG A 377 30.42 12.08 12.87
C ARG A 377 30.22 12.63 14.29
N ILE A 378 29.56 11.87 15.16
CA ILE A 378 29.38 12.23 16.57
C ILE A 378 30.72 12.18 17.32
N GLU A 379 31.55 11.17 17.05
CA GLU A 379 32.90 11.06 17.62
C GLU A 379 33.78 12.23 17.20
N GLU A 380 33.77 12.59 15.91
CA GLU A 380 34.54 13.71 15.36
C GLU A 380 34.10 15.07 15.94
N LEU A 381 32.80 15.26 16.18
CA LEU A 381 32.23 16.55 16.64
C LEU A 381 32.19 16.70 18.16
N HIS A 382 32.00 15.61 18.91
CA HIS A 382 31.72 15.64 20.35
C HIS A 382 32.69 14.79 21.19
N GLY A 383 33.61 14.06 20.54
CA GLY A 383 34.67 13.28 21.17
C GLY A 383 34.25 11.87 21.57
N GLU A 384 35.25 10.98 21.65
CA GLU A 384 35.09 9.54 21.93
C GLU A 384 34.31 9.25 23.22
N LYS A 385 34.48 10.08 24.26
CA LYS A 385 33.78 9.91 25.54
C LYS A 385 32.27 10.09 25.40
N VAL A 386 31.82 11.03 24.57
CA VAL A 386 30.40 11.29 24.33
C VAL A 386 29.79 10.15 23.51
N ALA A 387 30.48 9.72 22.46
CA ALA A 387 30.06 8.57 21.65
C ALA A 387 29.95 7.29 22.48
N ALA A 388 30.92 7.02 23.36
CA ALA A 388 30.88 5.89 24.28
C ALA A 388 29.67 5.94 25.23
N LEU A 389 29.31 7.13 25.75
CA LEU A 389 28.11 7.28 26.60
C LEU A 389 26.81 7.07 25.82
N LEU A 390 26.73 7.58 24.58
CA LEU A 390 25.58 7.36 23.71
C LEU A 390 25.42 5.88 23.36
N LEU A 391 26.51 5.15 23.11
CA LEU A 391 26.47 3.70 22.90
C LEU A 391 25.88 2.95 24.10
N LYS A 392 26.17 3.37 25.34
CA LYS A 392 25.55 2.80 26.55
C LYS A 392 24.04 3.06 26.59
N VAL A 393 23.62 4.27 26.22
CA VAL A 393 22.19 4.65 26.16
C VAL A 393 21.47 3.85 25.09
N ILE A 394 22.10 3.65 23.93
CA ILE A 394 21.56 2.88 22.81
C ILE A 394 21.40 1.42 23.21
N GLY A 395 22.46 0.77 23.72
CA GLY A 395 22.41 -0.63 24.14
C GLY A 395 21.29 -0.89 25.15
N ARG A 396 21.10 0.01 26.13
CA ARG A 396 20.01 -0.11 27.11
C ARG A 396 18.62 0.02 26.47
N ASN A 397 18.45 0.90 25.48
CA ASN A 397 17.17 1.09 24.81
C ASN A 397 16.85 -0.04 23.83
N VAL A 398 17.87 -0.60 23.16
CA VAL A 398 17.72 -1.80 22.33
C VAL A 398 17.28 -2.98 23.18
N ILE A 399 17.96 -3.26 24.31
CA ILE A 399 17.58 -4.36 25.22
C ILE A 399 16.12 -4.21 25.70
N LYS A 400 15.68 -2.99 26.05
CA LYS A 400 14.30 -2.73 26.47
C LYS A 400 13.25 -2.86 25.35
N ALA A 401 13.68 -2.83 24.09
CA ALA A 401 12.80 -2.94 22.93
C ALA A 401 12.62 -4.40 22.48
N LEU A 402 13.55 -5.27 22.85
CA LEU A 402 13.55 -6.69 22.52
C LEU A 402 12.77 -7.52 23.54
N ARG A 403 12.38 -8.74 23.14
CA ARG A 403 11.74 -9.71 24.05
C ARG A 403 12.81 -10.38 24.91
N ASP A 404 12.41 -10.95 26.04
CA ASP A 404 13.33 -11.70 26.92
C ASP A 404 13.95 -12.93 26.23
N THR A 405 13.32 -13.42 25.15
CA THR A 405 13.80 -14.53 24.33
C THR A 405 14.79 -14.12 23.25
N ASP A 406 14.84 -12.84 22.90
CA ASP A 406 15.73 -12.33 21.85
C ASP A 406 17.13 -12.13 22.43
N LEU A 407 18.17 -12.33 21.62
CA LEU A 407 19.54 -12.05 22.02
C LEU A 407 20.04 -10.78 21.36
N VAL A 408 20.90 -10.04 22.05
CA VAL A 408 21.62 -8.92 21.47
C VAL A 408 23.06 -8.92 21.96
N THR A 409 23.99 -8.66 21.05
CA THR A 409 25.39 -8.39 21.37
C THR A 409 25.91 -7.24 20.53
N ARG A 410 27.10 -6.74 20.88
CA ARG A 410 27.85 -5.79 20.08
C ARG A 410 28.84 -6.57 19.24
N TYR A 411 28.86 -6.28 17.94
CA TYR A 411 29.74 -6.93 16.98
C TYR A 411 30.45 -5.83 16.17
N GLY A 412 31.64 -5.42 16.61
CA GLY A 412 32.35 -4.29 16.00
C GLY A 412 31.56 -2.98 16.09
N ASP A 413 31.25 -2.38 14.94
CA ASP A 413 30.50 -1.12 14.80
C ASP A 413 28.96 -1.32 14.72
N VAL A 414 28.47 -2.57 14.74
CA VAL A 414 27.04 -2.92 14.69
C VAL A 414 26.54 -3.67 15.95
N PHE A 415 25.23 -3.64 16.20
CA PHE A 415 24.58 -4.51 17.18
C PHE A 415 24.01 -5.71 16.44
N ALA A 416 24.40 -6.91 16.84
CA ALA A 416 23.86 -8.16 16.31
C ALA A 416 22.73 -8.63 17.21
N ILE A 417 21.56 -8.89 16.64
CA ILE A 417 20.33 -9.21 17.35
C ILE A 417 19.76 -10.51 16.76
N ILE A 418 19.48 -11.50 17.61
CA ILE A 418 18.82 -12.75 17.20
C ILE A 418 17.37 -12.65 17.63
N LEU A 419 16.48 -12.68 16.64
CA LEU A 419 15.04 -12.61 16.79
C LEU A 419 14.51 -14.04 16.75
N VAL A 420 14.15 -14.55 17.93
CA VAL A 420 13.81 -15.98 18.13
C VAL A 420 12.30 -16.19 17.95
N ASN A 421 11.91 -17.30 17.32
CA ASN A 421 10.52 -17.63 17.00
C ASN A 421 9.77 -16.48 16.31
N SER A 422 10.45 -15.79 15.42
CA SER A 422 9.88 -14.69 14.66
C SER A 422 9.62 -15.13 13.22
N THR A 423 8.69 -14.43 12.55
CA THR A 423 8.56 -14.47 11.10
C THR A 423 9.40 -13.34 10.51
N GLU A 424 9.55 -13.29 9.18
CA GLU A 424 10.18 -12.14 8.52
C GLU A 424 9.47 -10.82 8.91
N ASP A 425 8.14 -10.78 8.79
CA ASP A 425 7.35 -9.60 9.21
C ASP A 425 7.49 -9.31 10.71
N GLY A 426 7.49 -10.34 11.55
CA GLY A 426 7.70 -10.20 12.98
C GLY A 426 9.07 -9.60 13.32
N SER A 427 10.07 -9.91 12.49
CA SER A 427 11.43 -9.39 12.62
C SER A 427 11.52 -7.93 12.20
N HIS A 428 10.86 -7.56 11.11
CA HIS A 428 10.69 -6.16 10.70
C HIS A 428 9.96 -5.34 11.76
N VAL A 429 8.86 -5.85 12.31
CA VAL A 429 8.13 -5.16 13.40
C VAL A 429 8.98 -5.01 14.67
N ALA A 430 9.80 -6.02 14.99
CA ALA A 430 10.71 -5.93 16.13
C ALA A 430 11.79 -4.85 15.90
N MET A 431 12.37 -4.79 14.71
CA MET A 431 13.40 -3.81 14.36
C MET A 431 12.83 -2.40 14.19
N ASP A 432 11.62 -2.25 13.66
CA ASP A 432 10.91 -0.97 13.56
C ASP A 432 10.62 -0.41 14.96
N ARG A 433 10.16 -1.27 15.89
CA ARG A 433 10.01 -0.90 17.31
C ARG A 433 11.33 -0.46 17.96
N VAL A 434 12.48 -1.00 17.53
CA VAL A 434 13.79 -0.55 17.99
C VAL A 434 14.09 0.83 17.42
N LEU A 435 13.98 1.03 16.10
CA LEU A 435 14.30 2.28 15.42
C LEU A 435 13.42 3.47 15.86
N GLU A 436 12.11 3.24 16.03
CA GLU A 436 11.16 4.28 16.47
C GLU A 436 11.48 4.84 17.87
N ARG A 437 12.24 4.13 18.71
CA ARG A 437 12.69 4.67 20.00
C ARG A 437 13.75 5.76 19.86
N PHE A 438 14.39 5.87 18.71
CA PHE A 438 15.47 6.82 18.43
C PHE A 438 15.03 7.92 17.45
N ARG A 439 13.99 7.68 16.64
CA ARG A 439 13.53 8.62 15.61
C ARG A 439 13.11 9.96 16.22
N GLY A 440 13.80 11.03 15.82
CA GLY A 440 13.53 12.40 16.28
C GLY A 440 13.86 12.66 17.76
N VAL A 441 14.64 11.79 18.40
CA VAL A 441 15.08 11.96 19.80
C VAL A 441 16.41 12.70 19.84
N GLY A 442 16.40 13.90 20.42
CA GLY A 442 17.61 14.70 20.64
C GLY A 442 18.29 14.42 21.99
N TYR A 443 19.48 13.83 21.97
CA TYR A 443 20.31 13.52 23.14
C TYR A 443 21.20 14.70 23.51
N SER A 444 21.15 15.12 24.77
CA SER A 444 21.97 16.27 25.25
C SER A 444 23.41 15.82 25.50
N VAL A 445 24.38 16.49 24.84
CA VAL A 445 25.82 16.15 24.89
C VAL A 445 26.70 17.27 25.47
N GLY A 446 26.08 18.35 25.97
CA GLY A 446 26.75 19.51 26.57
C GLY A 446 25.75 20.64 26.89
N GLU A 447 26.24 21.81 27.31
CA GLU A 447 25.38 23.00 27.48
C GLU A 447 24.79 23.42 26.13
N ASN A 448 23.49 23.21 25.96
CA ASN A 448 22.71 23.52 24.76
C ASN A 448 23.05 22.75 23.46
N GLN A 449 23.83 21.67 23.53
CA GLN A 449 24.09 20.82 22.36
C GLN A 449 23.25 19.55 22.41
N LYS A 450 22.52 19.29 21.31
CA LYS A 450 21.76 18.06 21.10
C LYS A 450 22.25 17.32 19.87
N VAL A 451 22.28 16.00 19.97
CA VAL A 451 22.65 15.08 18.90
C VAL A 451 21.48 14.16 18.65
N GLU A 452 21.11 13.97 17.39
CA GLU A 452 20.17 12.94 16.96
C GLU A 452 20.95 11.72 16.47
N LEU A 453 20.41 10.53 16.71
CA LEU A 453 21.03 9.27 16.31
C LEU A 453 20.36 8.75 15.05
N ILE A 454 21.11 8.61 13.96
CA ILE A 454 20.62 8.02 12.72
C ILE A 454 21.03 6.56 12.73
N MET A 455 20.09 5.67 12.43
CA MET A 455 20.32 4.23 12.49
C MET A 455 19.70 3.53 11.30
N SER A 456 20.24 2.37 10.93
CA SER A 456 19.70 1.50 9.89
C SER A 456 19.82 0.05 10.32
N ALA A 457 18.94 -0.83 9.82
CA ALA A 457 18.95 -2.25 10.15
C ALA A 457 18.94 -3.16 8.92
N GLY A 458 19.74 -4.23 8.96
CA GLY A 458 19.76 -5.30 7.97
C GLY A 458 19.39 -6.62 8.62
N ILE A 459 18.50 -7.42 8.03
CA ILE A 459 18.03 -8.69 8.59
C ILE A 459 18.40 -9.85 7.67
N ALA A 460 19.11 -10.86 8.17
CA ALA A 460 19.20 -12.17 7.55
C ALA A 460 18.02 -13.02 7.99
N VAL A 461 17.18 -13.39 7.02
CA VAL A 461 15.93 -14.13 7.27
C VAL A 461 16.18 -15.63 7.23
N GLY A 462 15.72 -16.38 8.23
CA GLY A 462 15.88 -17.83 8.31
C GLY A 462 17.32 -18.23 8.64
N ALA A 463 18.02 -17.39 9.41
CA ALA A 463 19.41 -17.58 9.75
C ALA A 463 19.73 -16.95 11.11
N PRO A 464 20.54 -17.61 11.96
CA PRO A 464 21.26 -18.86 11.70
C PRO A 464 20.42 -20.12 12.04
N ASP A 465 19.89 -20.82 11.03
CA ASP A 465 19.07 -22.04 11.16
C ASP A 465 19.88 -23.31 10.79
N TYR A 466 19.28 -24.51 10.68
CA TYR A 466 20.00 -25.78 10.53
C TYR A 466 20.60 -25.96 9.12
N GLY A 467 21.72 -25.28 8.83
CA GLY A 467 22.42 -25.34 7.54
C GLY A 467 23.38 -24.18 7.32
N ALA A 468 23.10 -23.02 7.92
CA ALA A 468 23.95 -21.84 7.82
C ALA A 468 24.76 -21.60 9.10
N SER A 469 26.02 -21.22 8.97
CA SER A 469 26.79 -20.75 10.11
C SER A 469 26.31 -19.37 10.57
N LEU A 470 26.71 -18.97 11.78
CA LEU A 470 26.48 -17.59 12.23
C LEU A 470 27.22 -16.60 11.30
N ASP A 471 28.38 -16.98 10.77
CA ASP A 471 29.16 -16.13 9.87
C ASP A 471 28.43 -15.92 8.53
N ASP A 472 27.77 -16.94 7.98
CA ASP A 472 26.95 -16.80 6.77
C ASP A 472 25.77 -15.86 7.01
N ALA A 473 25.09 -16.04 8.14
CA ALA A 473 23.98 -15.17 8.55
C ALA A 473 24.46 -13.71 8.70
N MET A 474 25.62 -13.50 9.31
CA MET A 474 26.23 -12.18 9.47
C MET A 474 26.55 -11.53 8.11
N GLY A 475 27.06 -12.30 7.14
CA GLY A 475 27.32 -11.82 5.78
C GLY A 475 26.04 -11.35 5.07
N VAL A 476 24.96 -12.13 5.17
CA VAL A 476 23.65 -11.79 4.58
C VAL A 476 23.06 -10.55 5.24
N ALA A 477 23.07 -10.50 6.57
CA ALA A 477 22.54 -9.36 7.33
C ALA A 477 23.36 -8.08 7.07
N LEU A 478 24.68 -8.19 6.86
CA LEU A 478 25.53 -7.06 6.51
C LEU A 478 25.24 -6.55 5.09
N GLY A 479 25.00 -7.45 4.14
CA GLY A 479 24.53 -7.08 2.81
C GLY A 479 23.21 -6.30 2.86
N ALA A 480 22.26 -6.77 3.67
CA ALA A 480 20.98 -6.10 3.89
C ALA A 480 21.18 -4.73 4.57
N LEU A 481 22.05 -4.64 5.57
CA LEU A 481 22.34 -3.40 6.28
C LEU A 481 22.96 -2.34 5.36
N LYS A 482 23.86 -2.74 4.45
CA LYS A 482 24.42 -1.84 3.42
C LYS A 482 23.32 -1.32 2.49
N ALA A 483 22.34 -2.16 2.15
CA ALA A 483 21.20 -1.74 1.34
C ALA A 483 20.28 -0.78 2.10
N ALA A 484 19.99 -1.05 3.38
CA ALA A 484 19.20 -0.17 4.24
C ALA A 484 19.83 1.21 4.35
N HIS A 485 21.14 1.28 4.61
CA HIS A 485 21.86 2.55 4.68
C HIS A 485 21.79 3.37 3.37
N ARG A 486 21.80 2.70 2.22
CA ARG A 486 21.65 3.37 0.92
C ARG A 486 20.21 3.83 0.67
N ALA A 487 19.22 3.15 1.24
CA ALA A 487 17.82 3.46 1.06
C ALA A 487 17.40 4.71 1.83
N GLY A 488 18.00 4.98 3.00
CA GLY A 488 17.71 6.19 3.76
C GLY A 488 17.97 6.04 5.26
N GLU A 489 17.53 7.04 6.02
CA GLU A 489 17.63 7.05 7.47
C GLU A 489 16.51 6.20 8.09
N TYR A 490 16.85 5.34 9.05
CA TYR A 490 15.90 4.47 9.75
C TYR A 490 15.22 3.44 8.84
N GLU A 491 15.91 3.02 7.79
CA GLU A 491 15.45 1.96 6.90
C GLU A 491 15.80 0.57 7.44
N ILE A 492 14.94 -0.40 7.11
CA ILE A 492 15.11 -1.82 7.44
C ILE A 492 15.05 -2.60 6.15
N VAL A 493 16.09 -3.38 5.87
CA VAL A 493 16.12 -4.28 4.71
C VAL A 493 16.35 -5.71 5.19
N SER A 494 15.67 -6.68 4.59
CA SER A 494 15.89 -8.10 4.83
C SER A 494 16.44 -8.78 3.58
N HIS A 495 17.35 -9.74 3.76
CA HIS A 495 17.78 -10.67 2.73
C HIS A 495 17.57 -12.11 3.24
N LEU A 496 17.21 -13.01 2.32
CA LEU A 496 17.13 -14.44 2.61
C LEU A 496 18.54 -15.04 2.62
N ASN A 497 18.78 -15.95 3.56
CA ASN A 497 20.01 -16.74 3.53
C ASN A 497 19.86 -17.86 2.51
N ALA A 498 20.69 -17.84 1.47
CA ALA A 498 20.75 -18.92 0.49
C ALA A 498 21.56 -20.07 1.10
N ALA A 499 20.87 -21.13 1.54
CA ALA A 499 21.50 -22.36 1.98
C ALA A 499 22.18 -23.11 0.82
#